data_AF-A0A936B7N7-F1
#
_entry.id   AF-A0A936B7N7-F1
#
_cell.length_a   1.000
_cell.length_b   1.000
_cell.length_c   1.000
_cell.angle_alpha   90.00
_cell.angle_beta   90.00
_cell.angle_gamma   90.00
#
_symmetry.space_group_name_H-M   'P 1'
#
loop_
_entity.id
_entity.type
_entity.pdbx_description
1 polymer ?
#
loop_
_entity_poly.entity_id
_entity_poly.type
_entity_poly.pdbx_seq_one_letter_code
_entity_poly.pdbx_strand_id
1 'polypeptide(L)'
;MSETPLSVVRRGSVPALGAALPRRRSGVTRVIGRVVLFLFNWRVVGEIPNLPKLVVIGAPHTSNWDFPLALACLWALDLEL
;
A
#
# COMPACT_ATOMS: atom_id res chain seq x y z
N MET A 1 19.20 -5.94 -13.56
CA MET A 1 18.17 -6.31 -12.58
C MET A 1 18.76 -6.12 -11.19
N SER A 2 18.73 -4.89 -10.67
CA SER A 2 19.35 -4.55 -9.36
C SER A 2 18.30 -4.71 -8.27
N GLU A 3 18.41 -5.77 -7.47
CA GLU A 3 17.53 -5.99 -6.32
C GLU A 3 17.80 -4.90 -5.27
N THR A 4 16.79 -4.08 -4.97
CA THR A 4 16.91 -3.07 -3.92
C THR A 4 17.09 -3.78 -2.58
N PRO A 5 18.20 -3.56 -1.84
CA PRO A 5 18.42 -4.26 -0.59
C PRO A 5 17.33 -3.91 0.41
N LEU A 6 16.70 -4.94 1.01
CA LEU A 6 15.58 -4.81 1.96
C LEU A 6 15.95 -3.98 3.21
N SER A 7 17.24 -3.72 3.44
CA SER A 7 17.75 -2.82 4.47
C SER A 7 17.38 -1.34 4.24
N VAL A 8 16.98 -0.95 3.02
CA VAL A 8 16.68 0.44 2.66
C VAL A 8 15.20 0.80 2.86
N VAL A 9 14.30 -0.18 2.81
CA VAL A 9 12.85 0.05 2.89
C VAL A 9 12.44 0.28 4.34
N ARG A 10 12.03 1.51 4.72
CA ARG A 10 11.66 1.85 6.11
C ARG A 10 10.37 1.13 6.56
N ARG A 11 10.22 0.90 7.87
CA ARG A 11 8.97 0.35 8.43
C ARG A 11 7.78 1.25 8.06
N GLY A 12 6.67 0.66 7.61
CA GLY A 12 5.47 1.41 7.19
C GLY A 12 5.70 2.30 5.97
N SER A 13 6.80 2.13 5.22
CA SER A 13 7.02 2.90 4.01
C SER A 13 6.04 2.50 2.93
N VAL A 14 5.55 3.52 2.23
CA VAL A 14 4.72 3.39 1.04
C VAL A 14 5.53 3.96 -0.13
N PRO A 15 5.61 3.29 -1.29
CA PRO A 15 6.38 3.76 -2.44
C PRO A 15 5.86 5.11 -2.94
N ALA A 16 6.70 5.81 -3.71
CA ALA A 16 6.32 7.05 -4.36
C ALA A 16 5.15 6.78 -5.33
N LEU A 17 4.08 7.57 -5.20
CA LEU A 17 2.88 7.43 -6.01
C LEU A 17 2.91 8.46 -7.14
N GLY A 18 2.71 7.99 -8.37
CA GLY A 18 2.60 8.85 -9.54
C GLY A 18 1.32 9.72 -9.52
N ALA A 19 1.36 10.83 -10.24
CA ALA A 19 0.27 11.81 -10.26
C ALA A 19 -1.00 11.33 -10.99
N ALA A 20 -0.88 10.33 -11.86
CA ALA A 20 -2.00 9.80 -12.65
C ALA A 20 -2.80 8.74 -11.89
N LEU A 21 -2.36 8.31 -10.70
CA LEU A 21 -3.07 7.29 -9.93
C LEU A 21 -4.47 7.76 -9.49
N PRO A 22 -5.48 6.89 -9.50
CA PRO A 22 -6.78 7.19 -8.94
C PRO A 22 -6.63 7.33 -7.41
N ARG A 23 -6.91 8.53 -6.89
CA ARG A 23 -6.67 8.86 -5.48
C ARG A 23 -7.95 9.27 -4.80
N ARG A 24 -8.20 8.67 -3.64
CA ARG A 24 -9.36 8.99 -2.81
C ARG A 24 -9.30 10.40 -2.21
N ARG A 25 -8.09 10.97 -2.09
CA ARG A 25 -7.81 12.31 -1.51
C ARG A 25 -8.26 12.45 -0.05
N SER A 26 -8.36 11.34 0.69
CA SER A 26 -8.75 11.34 2.11
C SER A 26 -7.53 11.17 3.01
N GLY A 27 -7.04 12.30 3.54
CA GLY A 27 -5.87 12.31 4.43
C GLY A 27 -6.02 11.41 5.66
N VAL A 28 -7.23 11.31 6.23
CA VAL A 28 -7.51 10.50 7.42
C VAL A 28 -7.31 9.01 7.15
N THR A 29 -7.94 8.45 6.11
CA THR A 29 -7.78 7.02 5.78
C THR A 29 -6.34 6.69 5.44
N ARG A 30 -5.65 7.61 4.75
CA ARG A 30 -4.23 7.46 4.44
C ARG A 30 -3.36 7.33 5.69
N VAL A 31 -3.62 8.14 6.70
CA VAL A 31 -2.90 8.05 7.98
C VAL A 31 -3.25 6.75 8.69
N ILE A 32 -4.54 6.38 8.76
CA ILE A 32 -4.97 5.13 9.40
C ILE A 32 -4.29 3.92 8.76
N GLY A 33 -4.32 3.81 7.43
CA GLY A 33 -3.66 2.72 6.71
C GLY A 33 -2.16 2.64 7.01
N ARG A 34 -1.46 3.79 7.00
CA ARG A 34 -0.02 3.85 7.33
C ARG A 34 0.27 3.44 8.77
N VAL A 35 -0.56 3.85 9.73
CA VAL A 35 -0.42 3.46 11.14
C VAL A 35 -0.64 1.96 11.30
N VAL A 36 -1.67 1.39 10.66
CA VAL A 36 -1.90 -0.05 10.67
C VAL A 36 -0.68 -0.80 10.12
N LEU A 37 -0.20 -0.44 8.93
CA LEU A 37 1.00 -1.08 8.36
C LEU A 37 2.23 -0.94 9.26
N PHE A 38 2.40 0.21 9.91
CA PHE A 38 3.51 0.43 10.85
C PHE A 38 3.41 -0.47 12.09
N LEU A 39 2.22 -0.57 12.70
CA LEU A 39 1.98 -1.39 13.89
C LEU A 39 2.18 -2.88 13.61
N PHE A 40 1.71 -3.36 12.47
CA PHE A 40 1.91 -4.74 12.04
C PHE A 40 3.32 -5.00 11.48
N ASN A 41 4.18 -3.96 11.36
CA ASN A 41 5.52 -4.01 10.78
C ASN A 41 5.53 -4.43 9.28
N TRP A 42 4.46 -4.11 8.56
CA TRP A 42 4.32 -4.32 7.12
C TRP A 42 4.94 -3.17 6.32
N ARG A 43 5.38 -3.50 5.10
CA ARG A 43 6.01 -2.56 4.16
C ARG A 43 5.47 -2.85 2.76
N VAL A 44 5.13 -1.80 2.01
CA VAL A 44 4.75 -1.95 0.60
C VAL A 44 6.03 -1.89 -0.23
N VAL A 45 6.31 -2.96 -0.98
CA VAL A 45 7.52 -3.10 -1.80
C VAL A 45 7.12 -3.21 -3.26
N GLY A 46 7.98 -2.69 -4.15
CA GLY A 46 7.76 -2.70 -5.59
C GLY A 46 7.38 -1.33 -6.13
N GLU A 47 7.23 -1.27 -7.45
CA GLU A 47 6.83 -0.07 -8.17
C GLU A 47 5.33 -0.13 -8.49
N ILE A 48 4.63 0.97 -8.24
CA ILE A 48 3.22 1.09 -8.59
C ILE A 48 3.14 1.81 -9.93
N PRO A 49 2.57 1.18 -10.97
CA PRO A 49 2.51 1.79 -12.29
C PRO A 49 1.66 3.06 -12.24
N ASN A 50 2.17 4.14 -12.83
CA ASN A 50 1.49 5.44 -12.87
C ASN A 50 0.40 5.45 -13.95
N LEU A 51 -0.68 4.71 -13.73
CA LEU A 51 -1.80 4.56 -14.65
C LEU A 51 -3.10 5.11 -14.03
N PRO A 52 -4.01 5.67 -14.84
CA PRO A 52 -5.30 6.21 -14.37
C PRO A 52 -6.28 5.14 -13.90
N LYS A 53 -6.03 3.87 -14.22
CA LYS A 53 -6.85 2.72 -13.81
C LYS A 53 -5.94 1.58 -13.39
N LEU A 54 -6.26 0.97 -12.27
CA LEU A 54 -5.54 -0.15 -11.69
C LEU A 54 -6.52 -1.21 -11.23
N VAL A 55 -6.09 -2.47 -11.29
CA VAL A 55 -6.78 -3.58 -10.64
C VAL A 55 -5.92 -4.02 -9.46
N VAL A 56 -6.47 -3.93 -8.25
CA VAL A 56 -5.80 -4.38 -7.03
C VAL A 56 -6.41 -5.72 -6.63
N ILE A 57 -5.56 -6.75 -6.50
CA ILE A 57 -5.98 -8.09 -6.12
C ILE A 57 -5.47 -8.38 -4.71
N GLY A 58 -6.39 -8.59 -3.77
CA GLY A 58 -6.09 -9.16 -2.47
C GLY A 58 -6.38 -10.65 -2.50
N ALA A 59 -5.34 -11.49 -2.53
CA ALA A 59 -5.49 -12.95 -2.52
C ALA A 59 -5.42 -13.47 -1.08
N PRO A 60 -6.54 -13.92 -0.48
CA PRO A 60 -6.54 -14.47 0.88
C PRO A 60 -5.88 -15.84 0.89
N HIS A 61 -4.92 -16.04 1.79
CA HIS A 61 -4.11 -17.26 1.84
C HIS A 61 -3.97 -17.86 3.24
N THR A 62 -4.31 -17.12 4.31
CA THR A 62 -3.99 -17.56 5.67
C THR A 62 -5.14 -17.40 6.66
N SER A 63 -5.88 -16.29 6.64
CA SER A 63 -7.01 -16.05 7.57
C SER A 63 -7.85 -14.84 7.13
N ASN A 64 -9.00 -14.61 7.78
CA ASN A 64 -9.82 -13.40 7.54
C ASN A 64 -9.05 -12.08 7.75
N TRP A 65 -7.87 -12.11 8.41
CA TRP A 65 -6.99 -10.94 8.55
C TRP A 65 -6.36 -10.46 7.24
N ASP A 66 -6.38 -11.28 6.18
CA ASP A 66 -5.95 -10.88 4.84
C ASP A 66 -6.79 -9.69 4.32
N PHE A 67 -8.08 -9.61 4.67
CA PHE A 67 -8.96 -8.53 4.24
C PHE A 67 -8.67 -7.17 4.91
N PRO A 68 -8.64 -7.04 6.25
CA PRO A 68 -8.25 -5.79 6.92
C PRO A 68 -6.89 -5.26 6.47
N LEU A 69 -5.97 -6.17 6.18
CA LEU A 69 -4.62 -5.83 5.77
C LEU A 69 -4.55 -5.34 4.32
N ALA A 70 -5.27 -5.99 3.41
CA ALA A 70 -5.44 -5.50 2.04
C ALA A 70 -6.11 -4.11 2.03
N LEU A 71 -7.12 -3.90 2.89
CA LEU A 71 -7.78 -2.61 3.04
C LEU A 71 -6.84 -1.54 3.60
N ALA A 72 -6.02 -1.88 4.60
CA ALA A 72 -5.00 -0.99 5.14
C ALA A 72 -3.95 -0.61 4.07
N CYS A 73 -3.54 -1.54 3.21
CA CYS A 73 -2.68 -1.27 2.06
C CYS A 73 -3.33 -0.28 1.09
N LEU A 74 -4.58 -0.51 0.68
CA LEU A 74 -5.34 0.39 -0.20
C LEU A 74 -5.43 1.81 0.37
N TRP A 75 -5.73 1.92 1.67
CA TRP A 75 -5.78 3.22 2.34
C TRP A 75 -4.42 3.87 2.48
N ALA A 76 -3.37 3.13 2.84
CA ALA A 76 -2.01 3.68 2.94
C ALA A 76 -1.50 4.23 1.59
N LEU A 77 -1.95 3.60 0.51
CA LEU A 77 -1.72 4.00 -0.88
C LEU A 77 -2.68 5.11 -1.37
N ASP A 78 -3.67 5.51 -0.57
CA ASP A 78 -4.65 6.54 -0.91
C ASP A 78 -5.39 6.24 -2.22
N LEU A 79 -5.58 4.96 -2.55
CA LEU A 79 -6.24 4.53 -3.78
C LEU A 79 -7.76 4.68 -3.67
N GLU A 80 -8.36 5.15 -4.76
CA GLU A 80 -9.80 5.13 -4.96
C GLU A 80 -10.22 3.76 -5.52
N LEU A 81 -11.25 3.15 -4.92
CA LEU A 81 -11.83 1.86 -5.32
C LEU A 81 -13.02 2.10 -6.25
#